data_AF-A0A136MWJ0-F1
#
_entry.id   AF-A0A136MWJ0-F1
#
_cell.length_a   1.000
_cell.length_b   1.000
_cell.length_c   1.000
_cell.angle_alpha   90.00
_cell.angle_beta   90.00
_cell.angle_gamma   90.00
#
_symmetry.space_group_name_H-M   'P 1'
#
loop_
_entity.id
_entity.type
_entity.pdbx_description
1 polymer ?
#
loop_
_entity_poly.entity_id
_entity_poly.type
_entity_poly.pdbx_seq_one_letter_code
_entity_poly.pdbx_strand_id
1 'polypeptide(L)'
;MEHIEQAGIHSGDSACVLPPRSLPERVIEEIRESTRKIALTLGVRGLMNVQFAVQHCSGESDGLVYVLEVNPRASRTVPFVSKATGTPLARIAALVMVGKTLEELALTAEPVSKYYSVKEAVLPFVKFRDVDPLLGPEMRSTGEVMGISDNYAVSYAKAQAAAGNALPAPPREGEIAGPSSPSITATNPPWCRSPRSWTGSDFRLSPQKAHAEIWPNMAFKPNRCSRSMREGRILWTASRARKSTW
;
A
#
# COMPACT_ATOMS: atom_id res chain seq x y z
N MET A 1 0.69 0.14 12.19
CA MET A 1 1.10 0.17 10.76
C MET A 1 -0.15 0.44 9.96
N GLU A 2 -0.04 1.20 8.88
CA GLU A 2 -1.13 1.46 7.96
C GLU A 2 -0.83 0.78 6.62
N HIS A 3 -1.78 0.04 6.05
CA HIS A 3 -1.60 -0.58 4.74
C HIS A 3 -1.82 0.43 3.62
N ILE A 4 -1.10 0.25 2.52
CA ILE A 4 -1.29 1.04 1.30
C ILE A 4 -2.49 0.51 0.51
N GLU A 5 -2.59 -0.81 0.39
CA GLU A 5 -3.75 -1.49 -0.16
C GLU A 5 -4.92 -1.47 0.83
N GLN A 6 -6.14 -1.44 0.28
CA GLN A 6 -7.36 -1.47 1.07
C GLN A 6 -7.62 -2.85 1.69
N ALA A 7 -8.42 -2.88 2.75
CA ALA A 7 -8.95 -4.11 3.31
C ALA A 7 -9.66 -4.94 2.21
N GLY A 8 -9.36 -6.23 2.17
CA GLY A 8 -9.72 -7.13 1.06
C GLY A 8 -8.49 -7.68 0.34
N ILE A 9 -7.36 -6.97 0.39
CA ILE A 9 -6.04 -7.54 0.10
C ILE A 9 -5.43 -8.07 1.38
N HIS A 10 -4.87 -9.28 1.34
CA HIS A 10 -4.29 -9.94 2.49
C HIS A 10 -3.11 -9.13 3.06
N SER A 11 -3.07 -8.95 4.38
CA SER A 11 -2.07 -8.13 5.10
C SER A 11 -0.61 -8.52 4.82
N GLY A 12 -0.37 -9.79 4.55
CA GLY A 12 0.93 -10.32 4.11
C GLY A 12 1.40 -9.78 2.76
N ASP A 13 0.48 -9.57 1.82
CA ASP A 13 0.77 -9.08 0.47
C ASP A 13 0.67 -7.57 0.34
N SER A 14 0.02 -6.90 1.30
CA SER A 14 -0.04 -5.45 1.34
C SER A 14 1.31 -4.83 1.66
N ALA A 15 1.65 -3.75 0.97
CA ALA A 15 2.62 -2.79 1.45
C ALA A 15 2.06 -2.09 2.69
N CYS A 16 2.95 -1.71 3.61
CA CYS A 16 2.53 -0.97 4.79
C CYS A 16 3.57 0.04 5.27
N VAL A 17 3.10 1.07 5.97
CA VAL A 17 3.92 2.16 6.49
C VAL A 17 3.84 2.24 8.02
N LEU A 18 4.97 2.60 8.62
CA LEU A 18 5.13 2.98 10.02
C LEU A 18 5.97 4.26 10.11
N PRO A 19 5.50 5.33 10.77
CA PRO A 19 4.17 5.49 11.39
C PRO A 19 3.02 5.58 10.35
N PRO A 20 1.75 5.43 10.76
CA PRO A 20 0.58 5.73 9.92
C PRO A 20 0.65 7.17 9.36
N ARG A 21 0.09 7.37 8.17
CA ARG A 21 0.16 8.63 7.42
C ARG A 21 -1.19 9.28 7.17
N SER A 22 -2.24 8.49 6.88
CA SER A 22 -3.53 9.05 6.44
C SER A 22 -4.63 8.98 7.50
N LEU A 23 -4.45 8.15 8.53
CA LEU A 23 -5.43 7.99 9.60
C LEU A 23 -5.43 9.22 10.54
N PRO A 24 -6.60 9.78 10.89
CA PRO A 24 -6.72 10.82 11.91
C PRO A 24 -6.23 10.35 13.28
N GLU A 25 -5.63 11.23 14.07
CA GLU A 25 -5.08 10.85 15.40
C GLU A 25 -6.13 10.20 16.31
N ARG A 26 -7.38 10.70 16.30
CA ARG A 26 -8.47 10.11 17.10
C ARG A 26 -8.73 8.63 16.76
N VAL A 27 -8.55 8.23 15.50
CA VAL A 27 -8.75 6.84 15.03
C VAL A 27 -7.60 5.99 15.52
N ILE A 28 -6.38 6.53 15.50
CA ILE A 28 -5.20 5.86 16.03
C ILE A 28 -5.35 5.64 17.55
N GLU A 29 -5.85 6.63 18.28
CA GLU A 29 -6.17 6.50 19.71
C GLU A 29 -7.24 5.44 20.00
N GLU A 30 -8.32 5.42 19.21
CA GLU A 30 -9.36 4.38 19.31
C GLU A 30 -8.80 2.97 19.08
N ILE A 31 -7.91 2.82 18.08
CA ILE A 31 -7.19 1.57 17.81
C ILE A 31 -6.28 1.19 18.98
N ARG A 32 -5.54 2.13 19.57
CA ARG A 32 -4.67 1.91 20.74
C ARG A 32 -5.49 1.44 21.94
N GLU A 33 -6.59 2.13 22.24
CA GLU A 33 -7.48 1.79 23.36
C GLU A 33 -8.12 0.41 23.18
N SER A 34 -8.64 0.13 21.97
CA SER A 34 -9.22 -1.17 21.63
C SER A 34 -8.20 -2.29 21.75
N THR A 35 -6.97 -2.08 21.26
CA THR A 35 -5.88 -3.05 21.37
C THR A 35 -5.55 -3.35 22.84
N ARG A 36 -5.48 -2.32 23.70
CA ARG A 36 -5.25 -2.49 25.14
C ARG A 36 -6.36 -3.28 25.81
N LYS A 37 -7.63 -2.94 25.54
CA LYS A 37 -8.78 -3.66 26.10
C LYS A 37 -8.75 -5.14 25.71
N ILE A 38 -8.56 -5.43 24.43
CA ILE A 38 -8.44 -6.81 23.91
C ILE A 38 -7.30 -7.56 24.61
N ALA A 39 -6.12 -6.95 24.73
CA ALA A 39 -4.95 -7.57 25.38
C ALA A 39 -5.25 -8.00 26.82
N LEU A 40 -5.87 -7.10 27.59
CA LEU A 40 -6.21 -7.32 29.00
C LEU A 40 -7.32 -8.37 29.15
N THR A 41 -8.37 -8.27 28.35
CA THR A 41 -9.51 -9.22 28.38
C THR A 41 -9.09 -10.63 28.01
N LEU A 42 -8.20 -10.79 27.01
CA LEU A 42 -7.69 -12.10 26.61
C LEU A 42 -6.55 -12.62 27.52
N GLY A 43 -6.12 -11.84 28.51
CA GLY A 43 -5.03 -12.24 29.40
C GLY A 43 -3.69 -12.44 28.71
N VAL A 44 -3.42 -11.68 27.63
CA VAL A 44 -2.22 -11.87 26.82
C VAL A 44 -0.95 -11.68 27.66
N ARG A 45 0.00 -12.60 27.48
CA ARG A 45 1.36 -12.54 28.04
C ARG A 45 2.36 -12.81 26.91
N GLY A 46 3.11 -11.78 26.53
CA GLY A 46 4.00 -11.83 25.36
C GLY A 46 3.49 -10.96 24.21
N LEU A 47 3.56 -11.48 22.98
CA LEU A 47 3.15 -10.74 21.77
C LEU A 47 1.68 -11.01 21.41
N MET A 48 1.04 -9.99 20.85
CA MET A 48 -0.21 -10.12 20.12
C MET A 48 -0.19 -9.23 18.87
N ASN A 49 -1.05 -9.55 17.93
CA ASN A 49 -1.34 -8.76 16.76
C ASN A 49 -2.85 -8.62 16.61
N VAL A 50 -3.31 -7.41 16.33
CA VAL A 50 -4.73 -7.13 16.03
C VAL A 50 -4.77 -6.49 14.65
N GLN A 51 -5.71 -6.94 13.83
CA GLN A 51 -5.96 -6.35 12.52
C GLN A 51 -7.29 -5.59 12.58
N PHE A 52 -7.25 -4.35 12.09
CA PHE A 52 -8.41 -3.47 12.04
C PHE A 52 -8.69 -3.07 10.59
N ALA A 53 -9.96 -2.78 10.30
CA ALA A 53 -10.36 -2.05 9.10
C ALA A 53 -10.97 -0.71 9.53
N VAL A 54 -10.58 0.37 8.84
CA VAL A 54 -11.18 1.69 9.04
C VAL A 54 -12.04 2.00 7.82
N GLN A 55 -13.35 2.08 8.01
CA GLN A 55 -14.29 2.36 6.92
C GLN A 55 -14.78 3.80 7.01
N HIS A 56 -14.65 4.55 5.91
CA HIS A 56 -15.24 5.88 5.78
C HIS A 56 -16.66 5.74 5.23
N CYS A 57 -17.66 5.99 6.08
CA CYS A 57 -19.07 5.99 5.70
C CYS A 57 -19.55 7.41 5.39
N SER A 58 -20.47 7.55 4.43
CA SER A 58 -21.10 8.83 4.11
C SER A 58 -21.92 9.33 5.30
N GLY A 59 -21.38 10.32 6.02
CA GLY A 59 -21.99 10.90 7.23
C GLY A 59 -21.01 11.01 8.40
N GLU A 60 -19.94 10.23 8.40
CA GLU A 60 -18.86 10.33 9.37
C GLU A 60 -17.61 10.84 8.68
N SER A 61 -17.08 11.98 9.11
CA SER A 61 -15.92 12.62 8.48
C SER A 61 -14.63 11.83 8.61
N ASP A 62 -14.65 10.80 9.44
CA ASP A 62 -13.55 10.55 10.35
C ASP A 62 -13.23 9.04 10.38
N GLY A 63 -14.18 8.16 10.05
CA GLY A 63 -14.00 6.71 9.85
C GLY A 63 -14.37 5.84 11.06
N LEU A 64 -15.06 4.73 10.81
CA LEU A 64 -15.44 3.69 11.78
C LEU A 64 -14.36 2.61 11.88
N VAL A 65 -13.97 2.25 13.11
CA VAL A 65 -12.98 1.20 13.38
C VAL A 65 -13.67 -0.14 13.59
N TYR A 66 -13.29 -1.13 12.78
CA TYR A 66 -13.75 -2.51 12.89
C TYR A 66 -12.57 -3.42 13.25
N VAL A 67 -12.77 -4.32 14.21
CA VAL A 67 -11.81 -5.40 14.49
C VAL A 67 -12.05 -6.53 13.48
N LEU A 68 -10.99 -6.92 12.76
CA LEU A 68 -11.05 -8.05 11.83
C LEU A 68 -10.71 -9.35 12.54
N GLU A 69 -9.53 -9.41 13.17
CA GLU A 69 -9.07 -10.58 13.90
C GLU A 69 -8.02 -10.21 14.96
N VAL A 70 -7.84 -11.12 15.92
CA VAL A 70 -6.84 -11.04 16.98
C VAL A 70 -6.00 -12.31 16.97
N ASN A 71 -4.68 -12.15 16.88
CA ASN A 71 -3.71 -13.21 16.94
C ASN A 71 -2.89 -13.05 18.23
N PRO A 72 -3.18 -13.78 19.33
CA PRO A 72 -2.45 -13.70 20.60
C PRO A 72 -1.11 -14.45 20.54
N ARG A 73 -0.31 -14.12 19.53
CA ARG A 73 1.01 -14.67 19.24
C ARG A 73 1.84 -13.66 18.46
N ALA A 74 3.11 -13.97 18.25
CA ALA A 74 3.94 -13.21 17.32
C ALA A 74 3.35 -13.23 15.89
N SER A 75 3.26 -12.06 15.27
CA SER A 75 2.94 -11.91 13.86
C SER A 75 4.22 -11.80 13.02
N ARG A 76 4.07 -12.04 11.72
CA ARG A 76 5.15 -11.88 10.73
C ARG A 76 5.75 -10.47 10.68
N THR A 77 5.01 -9.47 11.14
CA THR A 77 5.42 -8.06 11.12
C THR A 77 6.31 -7.65 12.30
N VAL A 78 6.48 -8.51 13.32
CA VAL A 78 7.30 -8.19 14.51
C VAL A 78 8.75 -7.83 14.16
N PRO A 79 9.44 -8.54 13.25
CA PRO A 79 10.79 -8.16 12.82
C PRO A 79 10.84 -6.77 12.15
N PHE A 80 9.89 -6.48 11.25
CA PHE A 80 9.76 -5.17 10.60
C PHE A 80 9.58 -4.05 11.63
N VAL A 81 8.60 -4.19 12.55
CA VAL A 81 8.35 -3.18 13.59
C VAL A 81 9.57 -3.01 14.48
N SER A 82 10.22 -4.10 14.88
CA SER A 82 11.42 -4.05 15.75
C SER A 82 12.57 -3.29 15.07
N LYS A 83 12.74 -3.44 13.76
CA LYS A 83 13.74 -2.69 12.99
C LYS A 83 13.36 -1.23 12.80
N ALA A 84 12.09 -0.95 12.53
CA ALA A 84 11.58 0.41 12.35
C ALA A 84 11.66 1.26 13.61
N THR A 85 11.44 0.66 14.78
CA THR A 85 11.45 1.36 16.08
C THR A 85 12.78 1.25 16.83
N GLY A 86 13.65 0.33 16.43
CA GLY A 86 14.87 -0.01 17.16
C GLY A 86 14.61 -0.79 18.45
N THR A 87 13.38 -1.24 18.70
CA THR A 87 13.00 -1.97 19.91
C THR A 87 12.97 -3.49 19.64
N PRO A 88 13.71 -4.32 20.39
CA PRO A 88 13.74 -5.77 20.17
C PRO A 88 12.49 -6.47 20.75
N LEU A 89 11.32 -6.26 20.13
CA LEU A 89 10.01 -6.68 20.64
C LEU A 89 9.93 -8.18 20.95
N ALA A 90 10.49 -9.04 20.09
CA ALA A 90 10.50 -10.49 20.32
C ALA A 90 11.28 -10.88 21.59
N ARG A 91 12.42 -10.25 21.85
CA ARG A 91 13.22 -10.48 23.06
C ARG A 91 12.47 -9.99 24.30
N ILE A 92 11.90 -8.80 24.23
CA ILE A 92 11.12 -8.21 25.34
C ILE A 92 9.94 -9.12 25.68
N ALA A 93 9.17 -9.54 24.68
CA ALA A 93 8.04 -10.42 24.90
C ALA A 93 8.43 -11.79 25.46
N ALA A 94 9.57 -12.36 25.04
CA ALA A 94 10.10 -13.58 25.64
C ALA A 94 10.41 -13.40 27.12
N LEU A 95 11.00 -12.27 27.51
CA LEU A 95 11.26 -11.92 28.90
C LEU A 95 9.95 -11.73 29.69
N VAL A 96 8.93 -11.13 29.08
CA VAL A 96 7.59 -11.00 29.68
C VAL A 96 6.96 -12.36 29.93
N MET A 97 7.09 -13.31 28.99
CA MET A 97 6.55 -14.66 29.16
C MET A 97 7.21 -15.45 30.32
N VAL A 98 8.45 -15.11 30.68
CA VAL A 98 9.15 -15.71 31.84
C VAL A 98 9.04 -14.88 33.13
N GLY A 99 8.15 -13.87 33.15
CA GLY A 99 7.76 -13.16 34.36
C GLY A 99 8.37 -11.76 34.55
N LYS A 100 9.12 -11.22 33.58
CA LYS A 100 9.57 -9.82 33.64
C LYS A 100 8.45 -8.83 33.31
N THR A 101 8.38 -7.72 34.03
CA THR A 101 7.42 -6.65 33.70
C THR A 101 7.96 -5.74 32.60
N LEU A 102 7.08 -5.00 31.92
CA LEU A 102 7.52 -4.00 30.95
C LEU A 102 8.30 -2.85 31.60
N GLU A 103 8.04 -2.53 32.87
CA GLU A 103 8.81 -1.53 33.60
C GLU A 103 10.25 -1.99 33.86
N GLU A 104 10.44 -3.25 34.29
CA GLU A 104 11.79 -3.83 34.46
C GLU A 104 12.58 -3.85 33.14
N LEU A 105 11.88 -3.91 32.01
CA LEU A 105 12.46 -3.93 30.66
C LEU A 105 12.56 -2.54 30.02
N ALA A 106 12.23 -1.47 30.77
CA ALA A 106 12.24 -0.08 30.33
C ALA A 106 11.39 0.21 29.07
N LEU A 107 10.30 -0.56 28.87
CA LEU A 107 9.33 -0.35 27.80
C LEU A 107 8.01 0.20 28.35
N THR A 108 8.07 1.41 28.91
CA THR A 108 6.92 2.07 29.56
C THR A 108 6.08 2.93 28.63
N ALA A 109 6.57 3.18 27.41
CA ALA A 109 5.89 3.95 26.37
C ALA A 109 5.92 3.23 25.02
N GLU A 110 4.99 3.59 24.13
CA GLU A 110 4.98 3.09 22.76
C GLU A 110 6.27 3.52 22.02
N PRO A 111 7.02 2.59 21.40
CA PRO A 111 8.16 2.96 20.57
C PRO A 111 7.73 3.75 19.34
N VAL A 112 8.13 5.02 19.27
CA VAL A 112 7.88 5.89 18.13
C VAL A 112 9.07 5.84 17.18
N SER A 113 8.81 5.55 15.90
CA SER A 113 9.86 5.64 14.87
C SER A 113 10.14 7.09 14.48
N LYS A 114 11.43 7.43 14.33
CA LYS A 114 11.87 8.76 13.86
C LYS A 114 11.78 8.92 12.34
N TYR A 115 11.64 7.80 11.62
CA TYR A 115 11.66 7.74 10.17
C TYR A 115 10.37 7.09 9.66
N TYR A 116 10.06 7.32 8.40
CA TYR A 116 9.11 6.45 7.70
C TYR A 116 9.82 5.15 7.35
N SER A 117 9.19 4.05 7.73
CA SER A 117 9.56 2.70 7.36
C SER A 117 8.44 2.10 6.55
N VAL A 118 8.74 1.66 5.33
CA VAL A 118 7.78 1.03 4.42
C VAL A 118 8.19 -0.42 4.23
N LYS A 119 7.26 -1.34 4.48
CA LYS A 119 7.36 -2.75 4.09
C LYS A 119 6.71 -2.92 2.71
N GLU A 120 7.37 -3.60 1.80
CA GLU A 120 6.79 -4.05 0.53
C GLU A 120 6.91 -5.58 0.40
N ALA A 121 5.91 -6.22 -0.21
CA ALA A 121 5.86 -7.66 -0.40
C ALA A 121 6.58 -8.09 -1.69
N VAL A 122 7.25 -9.25 -1.63
CA VAL A 122 7.91 -9.87 -2.79
C VAL A 122 7.08 -11.05 -3.26
N LEU A 123 6.50 -10.91 -4.45
CA LEU A 123 5.56 -11.86 -5.05
C LEU A 123 6.27 -12.77 -6.06
N PRO A 124 6.03 -14.10 -6.04
CA PRO A 124 6.73 -15.06 -6.89
C PRO A 124 6.13 -15.18 -8.30
N PHE A 125 5.32 -14.22 -8.80
CA PHE A 125 4.59 -14.37 -10.06
C PHE A 125 5.48 -14.64 -11.29
N VAL A 126 6.73 -14.15 -11.30
CA VAL A 126 7.71 -14.45 -12.36
C VAL A 126 7.99 -15.96 -12.48
N LYS A 127 7.82 -16.72 -11.39
CA LYS A 127 8.02 -18.17 -11.35
C LYS A 127 6.80 -18.95 -11.85
N PHE A 128 5.61 -18.36 -11.83
CA PHE A 128 4.33 -19.04 -12.13
C PHE A 128 3.55 -18.30 -13.21
N ARG A 129 3.93 -18.50 -14.48
CA ARG A 129 3.39 -17.75 -15.62
C ARG A 129 1.91 -18.00 -15.90
N ASP A 130 1.38 -19.13 -15.47
CA ASP A 130 -0.01 -19.53 -15.69
C ASP A 130 -0.96 -19.09 -14.55
N VAL A 131 -0.42 -18.39 -13.55
CA VAL A 131 -1.20 -17.86 -12.42
C VAL A 131 -1.52 -16.40 -12.66
N ASP A 132 -2.76 -16.02 -12.41
CA ASP A 132 -3.22 -14.64 -12.50
C ASP A 132 -2.55 -13.78 -11.40
N PRO A 133 -1.75 -12.75 -11.75
CA PRO A 133 -1.01 -11.91 -10.80
C PRO A 133 -1.92 -10.86 -10.13
N LEU A 134 -3.11 -11.27 -9.70
CA LEU A 134 -4.02 -10.45 -8.92
C LEU A 134 -3.80 -10.68 -7.43
N LEU A 135 -3.82 -9.57 -6.69
CA LEU A 135 -3.88 -9.57 -5.24
C LEU A 135 -5.31 -9.90 -4.78
N GLY A 136 -5.43 -10.55 -3.63
CA GLY A 136 -6.72 -10.93 -3.08
C GLY A 136 -6.66 -11.16 -1.57
N PRO A 137 -7.69 -11.78 -0.99
CA PRO A 137 -7.78 -12.03 0.44
C PRO A 137 -6.86 -13.17 0.92
N GLU A 138 -6.27 -13.93 0.00
CA GLU A 138 -5.27 -14.95 0.31
C GLU A 138 -3.85 -14.42 0.05
N MET A 139 -2.93 -14.76 0.96
CA MET A 139 -1.52 -14.40 0.83
C MET A 139 -0.79 -15.23 -0.22
N ARG A 140 -0.04 -14.57 -1.11
CA ARG A 140 0.80 -15.22 -2.14
C ARG A 140 2.27 -14.79 -2.11
N SER A 141 2.62 -13.76 -1.34
CA SER A 141 4.00 -13.30 -1.22
C SER A 141 4.89 -14.30 -0.46
N THR A 142 6.16 -14.34 -0.84
CA THR A 142 7.17 -15.24 -0.24
C THR A 142 8.18 -14.52 0.64
N GLY A 143 8.29 -13.21 0.49
CA GLY A 143 9.24 -12.38 1.21
C GLY A 143 8.74 -10.95 1.35
N GLU A 144 9.53 -10.16 2.06
CA GLU A 144 9.28 -8.74 2.27
C GLU A 144 10.61 -7.97 2.26
N VAL A 145 10.53 -6.71 1.87
CA VAL A 145 11.65 -5.77 1.88
C VAL A 145 11.26 -4.51 2.66
N MET A 146 12.26 -3.76 3.12
CA MET A 146 12.06 -2.55 3.91
C MET A 146 12.77 -1.37 3.27
N GLY A 147 12.04 -0.28 3.05
CA GLY A 147 12.59 1.04 2.72
C GLY A 147 12.48 1.99 3.91
N ILE A 148 13.54 2.74 4.20
CA ILE A 148 13.58 3.69 5.33
C ILE A 148 14.15 5.05 4.91
N SER A 149 13.50 6.12 5.33
CA SER A 149 13.91 7.52 5.17
C SER A 149 13.10 8.42 6.10
N ASP A 150 13.60 9.63 6.32
CA ASP A 150 12.84 10.77 6.86
C ASP A 150 11.63 11.18 6.00
N ASN A 151 11.63 10.84 4.71
CA ASN A 151 10.55 11.12 3.77
C ASN A 151 9.78 9.85 3.38
N TYR A 152 8.45 9.90 3.49
CA TYR A 152 7.56 8.79 3.12
C TYR A 152 7.74 8.34 1.66
N ALA A 153 7.72 9.26 0.70
CA ALA A 153 7.80 8.93 -0.72
C ALA A 153 9.14 8.27 -1.08
N VAL A 154 10.23 8.74 -0.46
CA VAL A 154 11.56 8.11 -0.61
C VAL A 154 11.59 6.72 0.00
N SER A 155 11.00 6.55 1.18
CA SER A 155 10.90 5.24 1.85
C SER A 155 10.12 4.23 1.01
N TYR A 156 8.99 4.68 0.44
CA TYR A 156 8.18 3.88 -0.47
C TYR A 156 8.93 3.53 -1.76
N ALA A 157 9.60 4.49 -2.38
CA ALA A 157 10.39 4.25 -3.59
C ALA A 157 11.55 3.26 -3.34
N LYS A 158 12.22 3.34 -2.18
CA LYS A 158 13.25 2.38 -1.77
C LYS A 158 12.67 0.98 -1.59
N ALA A 159 11.51 0.86 -0.92
CA ALA A 159 10.85 -0.43 -0.73
C ALA A 159 10.44 -1.05 -2.07
N GLN A 160 9.86 -0.24 -2.98
CA GLN A 160 9.49 -0.68 -4.32
C GLN A 160 10.70 -1.13 -5.15
N ALA A 161 11.79 -0.35 -5.15
CA ALA A 161 13.01 -0.73 -5.84
C ALA A 161 13.62 -2.02 -5.26
N ALA A 162 13.62 -2.18 -3.94
CA ALA A 162 14.12 -3.38 -3.27
C ALA A 162 13.26 -4.62 -3.56
N ALA A 163 11.96 -4.45 -3.80
CA ALA A 163 11.05 -5.53 -4.18
C ALA A 163 11.21 -5.97 -5.64
N GLY A 164 12.06 -5.27 -6.42
CA GLY A 164 12.27 -5.53 -7.84
C GLY A 164 11.26 -4.83 -8.76
N ASN A 165 10.44 -3.92 -8.20
CA ASN A 165 9.49 -3.14 -8.99
C ASN A 165 10.23 -1.98 -9.66
N ALA A 166 10.21 -1.96 -11.00
CA ALA A 166 10.84 -0.89 -11.76
C ALA A 166 10.12 0.43 -11.51
N LEU A 167 10.85 1.43 -11.00
CA LEU A 167 10.33 2.79 -10.94
C LEU A 167 10.19 3.33 -12.36
N PRO A 168 9.10 4.05 -12.68
CA PRO A 168 8.92 4.64 -13.99
C PRO A 168 10.10 5.56 -14.32
N ALA A 169 10.81 5.29 -15.41
CA ALA A 169 11.79 6.22 -15.96
C ALA A 169 11.07 7.26 -16.85
N PRO A 170 11.55 8.51 -16.91
CA PRO A 170 11.07 9.43 -17.93
C PRO A 170 11.28 8.80 -19.31
N PRO A 171 10.32 8.97 -20.25
CA PRO A 171 10.44 8.39 -21.58
C PRO A 171 11.69 8.96 -22.28
N ARG A 172 12.45 8.09 -22.96
CA ARG A 172 13.53 8.56 -23.85
C ARG A 172 12.91 9.33 -25.02
N GLU A 173 13.65 10.31 -25.54
CA GLU A 173 13.18 11.12 -26.66
C GLU A 173 12.82 10.22 -27.86
N GLY A 174 11.55 10.21 -28.26
CA GLY A 174 11.02 9.37 -29.33
C GLY A 174 10.35 8.06 -28.92
N GLU A 175 10.48 7.61 -27.66
CA GLU A 175 9.75 6.44 -27.14
C GLU A 175 8.35 6.84 -26.65
N ILE A 176 7.33 6.18 -27.21
CA ILE A 176 6.00 6.15 -26.60
C ILE A 176 6.17 5.23 -25.39
N ALA A 177 6.03 5.76 -24.17
CA ALA A 177 5.99 4.92 -22.98
C ALA A 177 5.04 3.74 -23.25
N GLY A 178 5.57 2.52 -23.19
CA GLY A 178 4.76 1.31 -23.26
C GLY A 178 3.63 1.40 -22.24
N PRO A 179 2.51 0.68 -22.40
CA PRO A 179 1.32 0.88 -21.59
C PRO A 179 1.63 0.61 -20.11
N SER A 180 2.00 1.64 -19.36
CA SER A 180 1.52 1.87 -18.00
C SER A 180 0.07 2.33 -18.08
N SER A 181 -0.74 1.68 -18.93
CA SER A 181 -2.12 2.03 -19.20
C SER A 181 -2.96 1.55 -18.03
N PRO A 182 -3.51 2.44 -17.19
CA PRO A 182 -4.47 2.02 -16.18
C PRO A 182 -5.71 1.46 -16.89
N SER A 183 -5.85 0.13 -16.87
CA SER A 183 -7.14 -0.54 -17.06
C SER A 183 -7.66 -0.89 -15.68
N ILE A 184 -8.72 -0.19 -15.27
CA ILE A 184 -9.31 -0.19 -13.94
C ILE A 184 -10.77 -0.61 -14.12
N THR A 185 -11.31 -1.38 -13.20
CA THR A 185 -12.73 -1.72 -13.16
C THR A 185 -13.55 -0.46 -12.85
N ALA A 186 -14.71 -0.31 -13.51
CA ALA A 186 -15.53 0.91 -13.54
C ALA A 186 -16.28 1.22 -12.23
N THR A 187 -15.57 1.28 -11.10
CA THR A 187 -16.06 1.81 -9.83
C THR A 187 -15.34 3.11 -9.55
N ASN A 188 -16.03 4.22 -9.81
CA ASN A 188 -15.56 5.61 -9.81
C ASN A 188 -14.72 5.95 -8.56
N PRO A 189 -13.37 5.96 -8.61
CA PRO A 189 -12.56 6.07 -7.41
C PRO A 189 -11.90 7.46 -7.29
N PRO A 190 -11.43 7.87 -6.10
CA PRO A 190 -10.92 9.22 -5.79
C PRO A 190 -9.70 9.70 -6.61
N TRP A 191 -9.13 8.83 -7.46
CA TRP A 191 -7.98 9.09 -8.33
C TRP A 191 -8.27 9.99 -9.52
N CYS A 192 -9.51 10.45 -9.75
CA CYS A 192 -9.75 11.55 -10.70
C CYS A 192 -8.92 12.81 -10.37
N ARG A 193 -8.34 12.90 -9.15
CA ARG A 193 -7.41 13.97 -8.72
C ARG A 193 -5.92 13.63 -8.88
N SER A 194 -5.51 12.37 -9.04
CA SER A 194 -4.10 11.94 -9.07
C SER A 194 -3.30 12.21 -10.37
N PRO A 195 -3.89 12.37 -11.58
CA PRO A 195 -3.12 12.57 -12.81
C PRO A 195 -2.19 13.77 -12.78
N ARG A 196 -2.54 14.81 -12.00
CA ARG A 196 -1.74 16.03 -11.88
C ARG A 196 -0.33 15.78 -11.36
N SER A 197 -0.14 14.79 -10.48
CA SER A 197 1.20 14.46 -9.95
C SER A 197 2.11 13.85 -11.01
N TRP A 198 1.53 13.11 -11.96
CA TRP A 198 2.25 12.45 -13.05
C TRP A 198 2.52 13.41 -14.21
N THR A 199 1.64 14.38 -14.45
CA THR A 199 1.79 15.36 -15.54
C THR A 199 2.78 16.48 -15.23
N GLY A 200 3.11 16.69 -13.95
CA GLY A 200 4.16 17.64 -13.53
C GLY A 200 5.58 17.06 -13.64
N SER A 201 5.68 15.76 -13.89
CA SER A 201 6.91 15.06 -14.29
C SER A 201 6.75 14.66 -15.77
N ASP A 202 7.83 14.42 -16.52
CA ASP A 202 7.80 14.25 -17.98
C ASP A 202 7.04 13.00 -18.51
N PHE A 203 6.10 12.45 -17.75
CA PHE A 203 5.29 11.29 -18.09
C PHE A 203 4.11 11.63 -19.00
N ARG A 204 3.84 10.75 -19.96
CA ARG A 204 2.64 10.79 -20.81
C ARG A 204 1.66 9.71 -20.36
N LEU A 205 0.39 10.06 -20.19
CA LEU A 205 -0.68 9.13 -19.82
C LEU A 205 -1.43 8.62 -21.07
N SER A 206 -1.71 7.31 -21.12
CA SER A 206 -2.39 6.63 -22.24
C SER A 206 -3.53 5.70 -21.75
N PRO A 207 -4.69 6.26 -21.33
CA PRO A 207 -5.79 5.48 -20.79
C PRO A 207 -6.60 4.75 -21.87
N GLN A 208 -7.34 3.71 -21.45
CA GLN A 208 -8.33 3.03 -22.30
C GLN A 208 -9.49 3.95 -22.65
N LYS A 209 -10.14 3.74 -23.81
CA LYS A 209 -11.22 4.59 -24.34
C LYS A 209 -12.29 4.97 -23.31
N ALA A 210 -12.81 3.99 -22.55
CA ALA A 210 -13.86 4.22 -21.55
C ALA A 210 -13.41 5.16 -20.41
N HIS A 211 -12.11 5.19 -20.07
CA HIS A 211 -11.57 6.04 -19.01
C HIS A 211 -11.23 7.44 -19.50
N ALA A 212 -10.83 7.56 -20.77
CA ALA A 212 -10.62 8.86 -21.40
C ALA A 212 -11.90 9.71 -21.42
N GLU A 213 -13.07 9.07 -21.41
CA GLU A 213 -14.38 9.74 -21.38
C GLU A 213 -14.78 10.27 -20.00
N ILE A 214 -14.17 9.77 -18.92
CA ILE A 214 -14.40 10.23 -17.52
C ILE A 214 -13.46 11.40 -17.16
N TRP A 215 -12.48 11.73 -18.02
CA TRP A 215 -11.51 12.82 -17.85
C TRP A 215 -11.82 14.20 -18.49
N PRO A 216 -13.04 14.57 -18.92
CA PRO A 216 -13.23 15.68 -19.85
C PRO A 216 -12.96 17.08 -19.26
N ASN A 217 -12.88 17.23 -17.93
CA ASN A 217 -12.69 18.53 -17.25
C ASN A 217 -11.24 18.83 -16.83
N MET A 218 -10.25 18.07 -17.31
CA MET A 218 -8.84 18.43 -17.17
C MET A 218 -8.35 19.17 -18.42
N ALA A 219 -7.45 20.16 -18.26
CA ALA A 219 -6.89 20.98 -19.33
C ALA A 219 -6.03 20.22 -20.38
N PHE A 220 -6.13 18.89 -20.44
CA PHE A 220 -5.28 18.01 -21.21
C PHE A 220 -6.08 16.88 -21.87
N LYS A 221 -5.82 16.61 -23.16
CA LYS A 221 -6.38 15.47 -23.90
C LYS A 221 -5.34 14.33 -23.97
N PRO A 222 -5.52 13.23 -23.24
CA PRO A 222 -4.59 12.09 -23.31
C PRO A 222 -4.71 11.35 -24.66
N ASN A 223 -3.64 10.66 -25.06
CA ASN A 223 -3.65 9.82 -26.26
C ASN A 223 -4.52 8.58 -26.01
N ARG A 224 -5.54 8.37 -26.85
CA ARG A 224 -6.45 7.22 -26.72
C ARG A 224 -5.76 5.94 -27.16
N CYS A 225 -5.84 4.91 -26.32
CA CYS A 225 -5.47 3.55 -26.69
C CYS A 225 -6.74 2.73 -26.98
N SER A 226 -6.78 2.05 -28.13
CA SER A 226 -7.86 1.10 -28.45
C SER A 226 -7.38 -0.34 -28.23
N ARG A 227 -8.18 -1.14 -27.54
CA ARG A 227 -7.91 -2.57 -27.31
C ARG A 227 -8.78 -3.38 -28.26
N SER A 228 -8.17 -4.10 -29.19
CA SER A 228 -8.82 -5.09 -30.05
C SER A 228 -8.02 -6.38 -29.96
N MET A 229 -8.61 -7.42 -29.35
CA MET A 229 -8.08 -8.78 -29.44
C MET A 229 -8.76 -9.48 -30.62
N ARG A 230 -8.04 -9.67 -31.72
CA ARG A 230 -8.37 -10.66 -32.76
C ARG A 230 -7.13 -11.53 -32.97
N GLU A 231 -7.31 -12.84 -32.95
CA GLU A 231 -6.30 -13.85 -33.34
C GLU A 231 -4.93 -13.69 -32.67
N GLY A 232 -4.91 -13.53 -31.34
CA GLY A 232 -3.67 -13.61 -30.55
C GLY A 232 -2.64 -12.49 -30.78
N ARG A 233 -2.97 -11.44 -31.56
CA ARG A 233 -2.13 -10.25 -31.72
C ARG A 233 -2.77 -9.03 -31.09
N ILE A 234 -2.02 -8.37 -30.20
CA ILE A 234 -2.40 -7.07 -29.66
C ILE A 234 -1.99 -6.01 -30.69
N LEU A 235 -2.95 -5.50 -31.46
CA LEU A 235 -2.74 -4.37 -32.38
C LEU A 235 -3.05 -3.05 -31.66
N TRP A 236 -2.02 -2.22 -31.47
CA TRP A 236 -2.15 -0.88 -30.91
C TRP A 236 -2.16 0.15 -32.05
N THR A 237 -3.28 0.82 -32.27
CA THR A 237 -3.38 1.94 -33.21
C THR A 237 -3.49 3.26 -32.43
N ALA A 238 -2.50 4.14 -32.59
CA ALA A 238 -2.55 5.50 -32.09
C ALA A 238 -3.15 6.41 -33.18
N SER A 239 -4.35 6.96 -32.97
CA SER A 239 -4.87 8.00 -33.87
C SER A 239 -4.35 9.36 -33.40
N ARG A 240 -3.52 10.04 -34.22
CA ARG A 240 -3.22 11.47 -34.00
C ARG A 240 -4.52 12.27 -34.14
N ALA A 241 -4.89 13.03 -33.11
CA ALA A 241 -5.91 14.05 -33.25
C ALA A 241 -5.43 15.09 -34.29
N ARG A 242 -6.20 15.29 -35.36
CA ARG A 242 -5.94 16.36 -36.32
C ARG A 242 -6.07 17.70 -35.59
N LYS A 243 -5.08 18.59 -35.76
CA LYS A 243 -5.23 20.00 -35.37
C LYS A 243 -6.36 20.58 -36.22
N SER A 244 -7.45 21.01 -35.60
CA SER A 244 -8.45 21.86 -36.26
C SER A 244 -7.88 23.27 -36.32
N THR A 245 -7.44 23.68 -37.50
CA THR A 245 -7.28 25.10 -37.85
C THR A 245 -8.66 25.66 -38.14
N TRP A 246 -9.10 26.63 -37.34
CA TRP A 246 -9.92 27.77 -37.72
C TRP A 246 -9.62 28.90 -36.74
#